data_AF-A0A2P2LH68-F1
#
_entry.id   AF-A0A2P2LH68-F1
#
_cell.length_a   1.000
_cell.length_b   1.000
_cell.length_c   1.000
_cell.angle_alpha   90.00
_cell.angle_beta   90.00
_cell.angle_gamma   90.00
#
_symmetry.space_group_name_H-M   'P 1'
#
loop_
_entity.id
_entity.type
_entity.pdbx_description
1 polymer ?
#
loop_
_entity_poly.entity_id
_entity_poly.type
_entity_poly.pdbx_seq_one_letter_code
_entity_poly.pdbx_strand_id
1 'polypeptide(L)'
;MENADSEEEPQKKRPHSNLSLSTTDATVAAMARQSSIPPPNDQTVDSAVLQYENQRLVQQLEMQKREMHDLGSKINELKAKQTSYDDFFITVNQLWNQLDDDLVLLGVLAGRSKDDLQRLDHTDYTGGSIPLCPPEEMFLCRLLNTDSFPQSGNDDIVGYVEEALSSRRSFTLGLMKSLEDTIEAQRAKTENIARALLGNPSAEDVIIQLSRIDNMMKEEAKNLSEVIDVLHLKHKEFSDQIQTYINSHSVDESEINSLAGDLEETMGELEETRRKLVDLKMQKDAAARIYSPAPSAVNGSLSPERHADRSKGLRELRDSVEEAKMVAASRLSELQDAREENLLLSKELEYLQNELKDDKHINSSRLYHSVNDQLQHWNAEAERYRTLTASLQDERLFLARREKEVNARLESADAARNTNDTAGSRIEELELQLQKCTVEKNDLQLKLEEAIQDSGRKDIKEEFRVMASALSKELSMMEAQLNRWKQTAHEAVSLRDESQSLKTLLSEKVFLLLPPC
;
A
#
# COMPACT_ATOMS: atom_id res chain seq x y z
N MET A 1 -47.36 -29.33 -25.02
CA MET A 1 -48.08 -29.90 -23.87
C MET A 1 -47.56 -29.15 -22.65
N GLU A 2 -48.20 -28.05 -22.25
CA GLU A 2 -49.45 -27.99 -21.44
C GLU A 2 -49.16 -28.53 -20.03
N ASN A 3 -49.35 -27.81 -18.92
CA ASN A 3 -50.38 -26.84 -18.48
C ASN A 3 -49.75 -25.94 -17.38
N ALA A 4 -50.04 -24.64 -17.15
CA ALA A 4 -51.26 -23.83 -17.18
C ALA A 4 -52.27 -24.17 -16.06
N ASP A 5 -52.30 -23.36 -15.00
CA ASP A 5 -53.43 -23.00 -14.11
C ASP A 5 -52.83 -22.05 -13.04
N SER A 6 -53.06 -20.73 -12.99
CA SER A 6 -54.28 -19.88 -12.97
C SER A 6 -55.20 -20.13 -11.77
N GLU A 7 -54.96 -19.40 -10.66
CA GLU A 7 -56.00 -18.88 -9.75
C GLU A 7 -55.51 -17.50 -9.25
N GLU A 8 -56.01 -16.39 -9.78
CA GLU A 8 -57.24 -15.65 -9.42
C GLU A 8 -56.99 -14.54 -8.38
N GLU A 9 -57.26 -13.31 -8.82
CA GLU A 9 -57.08 -12.02 -8.17
C GLU A 9 -58.06 -11.83 -6.98
N PRO A 10 -57.90 -10.79 -6.13
CA PRO A 10 -58.68 -9.58 -6.44
C PRO A 10 -58.01 -8.25 -6.10
N GLN A 11 -57.91 -7.42 -7.14
CA GLN A 11 -58.14 -5.98 -7.21
C GLN A 11 -58.27 -5.19 -5.89
N LYS A 12 -57.28 -4.32 -5.62
CA LYS A 12 -57.51 -3.04 -4.94
C LYS A 12 -56.77 -1.88 -5.63
N LYS A 13 -57.57 -1.19 -6.44
CA LYS A 13 -57.47 0.18 -6.97
C LYS A 13 -56.38 1.07 -6.35
N ARG A 14 -55.37 1.42 -7.16
CA ARG A 14 -54.54 2.62 -7.00
C ARG A 14 -55.18 3.75 -7.81
N PRO A 15 -55.41 4.96 -7.28
CA PRO A 15 -55.62 6.13 -8.11
C PRO A 15 -54.25 6.69 -8.54
N HIS A 16 -54.01 6.67 -9.84
CA HIS A 16 -52.94 7.42 -10.47
C HIS A 16 -53.30 8.92 -10.42
N SER A 17 -52.50 9.72 -9.72
CA SER A 17 -52.52 11.18 -9.84
C SER A 17 -51.32 11.59 -10.69
N ASN A 18 -51.55 11.67 -12.00
CA ASN A 18 -50.63 12.33 -12.92
C ASN A 18 -50.76 13.84 -12.73
N LEU A 19 -49.74 14.47 -12.16
CA LEU A 19 -49.52 15.90 -12.24
C LEU A 19 -48.56 16.14 -13.40
N SER A 20 -49.10 16.49 -14.57
CA SER A 20 -48.30 17.01 -15.69
C SER A 20 -48.64 18.48 -15.87
N LEU A 21 -47.69 19.32 -15.49
CA LEU A 21 -47.65 20.75 -15.76
C LEU A 21 -47.04 20.94 -17.15
N SER A 22 -47.80 21.52 -18.08
CA SER A 22 -47.34 22.40 -19.16
C SER A 22 -48.47 22.57 -20.16
N THR A 23 -48.94 23.79 -20.40
CA THR A 23 -48.58 24.56 -21.60
C THR A 23 -49.41 25.85 -21.62
N THR A 24 -48.72 26.90 -22.01
CA THR A 24 -49.08 28.29 -22.28
C THR A 24 -50.23 28.49 -23.26
N ASP A 25 -50.87 29.66 -23.13
CA ASP A 25 -51.62 30.40 -24.15
C ASP A 25 -52.76 29.70 -24.90
N ALA A 26 -53.98 29.88 -24.38
CA ALA A 26 -55.15 30.31 -25.17
C ALA A 26 -56.39 30.37 -24.27
N THR A 27 -56.93 31.57 -24.04
CA THR A 27 -58.34 31.92 -24.25
C THR A 27 -58.66 33.27 -23.59
N VAL A 28 -58.36 34.32 -24.34
CA VAL A 28 -59.11 35.58 -24.25
C VAL A 28 -60.52 35.31 -24.81
N ALA A 29 -61.52 35.89 -24.15
CA ALA A 29 -62.92 36.04 -24.56
C ALA A 29 -63.90 34.88 -24.27
N ALA A 30 -64.55 34.94 -23.10
CA ALA A 30 -65.97 34.62 -23.00
C ALA A 30 -66.65 35.38 -21.83
N MET A 31 -67.36 36.43 -22.23
CA MET A 31 -68.64 36.87 -21.65
C MET A 31 -68.65 37.59 -20.30
N ALA A 32 -68.72 38.92 -20.42
CA ALA A 32 -69.51 39.77 -19.56
C ALA A 32 -70.92 39.18 -19.32
N ARG A 33 -71.23 38.87 -18.07
CA ARG A 33 -72.58 39.04 -17.52
C ARG A 33 -72.46 39.68 -16.15
N GLN A 34 -72.90 40.93 -16.10
CA GLN A 34 -73.15 41.70 -14.90
C GLN A 34 -74.03 40.88 -13.95
N SER A 35 -73.61 40.72 -12.70
CA SER A 35 -74.53 40.57 -11.58
C SER A 35 -74.31 41.75 -10.67
N SER A 36 -75.33 42.60 -10.62
CA SER A 36 -75.40 43.82 -9.84
C SER A 36 -75.17 43.52 -8.36
N ILE A 37 -74.16 44.18 -7.80
CA ILE A 37 -73.94 44.28 -6.35
C ILE A 37 -75.10 45.10 -5.76
N PRO A 38 -75.93 44.55 -4.84
CA PRO A 38 -76.79 45.35 -4.00
C PRO A 38 -75.96 46.00 -2.86
N PRO A 39 -76.42 47.12 -2.27
CA PRO A 39 -75.67 47.84 -1.24
C PRO A 39 -75.47 46.97 0.02
N PRO A 40 -74.46 47.25 0.86
CA PRO A 40 -74.11 46.42 1.99
C PRO A 40 -75.23 46.53 3.02
N ASN A 41 -76.08 45.50 3.10
CA ASN A 41 -76.85 45.26 4.31
C ASN A 41 -75.89 44.63 5.31
N ASP A 42 -75.91 45.17 6.53
CA ASP A 42 -75.32 44.62 7.76
C ASP A 42 -75.80 43.18 8.02
N GLN A 43 -75.28 42.22 7.25
CA GLN A 43 -75.18 40.84 7.68
C GLN A 43 -73.86 40.74 8.42
N THR A 44 -73.97 40.69 9.74
CA THR A 44 -72.95 40.14 10.61
C THR A 44 -72.49 38.84 9.97
N VAL A 45 -71.35 38.89 9.28
CA VAL A 45 -70.65 37.69 8.83
C VAL A 45 -70.48 36.87 10.09
N ASP A 46 -71.17 35.73 10.16
CA ASP A 46 -71.33 34.99 11.39
C ASP A 46 -69.93 34.62 11.88
N SER A 47 -69.46 35.33 12.91
CA SER A 47 -68.07 35.29 13.37
C SER A 47 -67.68 33.86 13.73
N ALA A 48 -68.66 33.04 14.13
CA ALA A 48 -68.49 31.62 14.41
C ALA A 48 -68.16 30.80 13.14
N VAL A 49 -68.77 31.10 11.99
CA VAL A 49 -68.49 30.41 10.71
C VAL A 49 -67.09 30.75 10.22
N LEU A 50 -66.70 32.02 10.30
CA LEU A 50 -65.38 32.48 9.86
C LEU A 50 -64.25 31.99 10.79
N GLN A 51 -64.53 31.88 12.09
CA GLN A 51 -63.64 31.26 13.06
C GLN A 51 -63.48 29.75 12.80
N TYR A 52 -64.56 29.06 12.46
CA TYR A 52 -64.54 27.64 12.09
C TYR A 52 -63.74 27.39 10.79
N GLU A 53 -63.93 28.21 9.76
CA GLU A 53 -63.18 28.12 8.51
C GLU A 53 -61.68 28.41 8.71
N ASN A 54 -61.33 29.44 9.50
CA ASN A 54 -59.94 29.70 9.86
C ASN A 54 -59.32 28.54 10.64
N GLN A 55 -60.04 27.96 11.60
CA GLN A 55 -59.54 26.82 12.35
C GLN A 55 -59.30 25.60 11.45
N ARG A 56 -60.16 25.38 10.45
CA ARG A 56 -59.98 24.31 9.45
C ARG A 56 -58.76 24.55 8.57
N LEU A 57 -58.52 25.79 8.13
CA LEU A 57 -57.34 26.15 7.33
C LEU A 57 -56.05 26.02 8.15
N VAL A 58 -56.06 26.41 9.43
CA VAL A 58 -54.92 26.22 10.34
C VAL A 58 -54.61 24.73 10.50
N GLN A 59 -55.62 23.89 10.72
CA GLN A 59 -55.43 22.43 10.80
C GLN A 59 -54.87 21.84 9.50
N GLN A 60 -55.30 22.33 8.33
CA GLN A 60 -54.75 21.92 7.04
C GLN A 60 -53.28 22.37 6.86
N LEU A 61 -52.96 23.60 7.26
CA LEU A 61 -51.57 24.10 7.24
C LEU A 61 -50.67 23.33 8.20
N GLU A 62 -51.15 22.99 9.39
CA GLU A 62 -50.41 22.16 10.34
C GLU A 62 -50.19 20.74 9.81
N MET A 63 -51.18 20.16 9.10
CA MET A 63 -51.04 18.87 8.44
C MET A 63 -49.98 18.92 7.33
N GLN A 64 -50.06 19.90 6.42
CA GLN A 64 -49.06 20.10 5.37
C GLN A 64 -47.67 20.37 5.92
N LYS A 65 -47.56 21.13 7.02
CA LYS A 65 -46.28 21.39 7.69
C LYS A 65 -45.66 20.12 8.27
N ARG A 66 -46.47 19.22 8.84
CA ARG A 66 -46.01 17.90 9.30
C ARG A 66 -45.55 17.04 8.12
N GLU A 67 -46.34 16.96 7.05
CA GLU A 67 -45.97 16.21 5.84
C GLU A 67 -44.67 16.73 5.21
N MET A 68 -44.48 18.04 5.13
CA MET A 68 -43.25 18.67 4.66
C MET A 68 -42.05 18.35 5.55
N HIS A 69 -42.24 18.32 6.87
CA HIS A 69 -41.20 17.93 7.81
C HIS A 69 -40.83 16.45 7.69
N ASP A 70 -41.82 15.57 7.50
CA ASP A 70 -41.61 14.13 7.31
C ASP A 70 -40.89 13.84 5.99
N LEU A 71 -41.29 14.50 4.89
CA LEU A 71 -40.61 14.42 3.61
C LEU A 71 -39.18 14.98 3.68
N GLY A 72 -38.97 16.12 4.34
CA GLY A 72 -37.64 16.68 4.58
C GLY A 72 -36.74 15.74 5.37
N SER A 73 -37.29 15.10 6.41
CA SER A 73 -36.59 14.07 7.18
C SER A 73 -36.23 12.87 6.31
N LYS A 74 -37.14 12.44 5.42
CA LYS A 74 -36.88 11.33 4.49
C LYS A 74 -35.81 11.66 3.46
N ILE A 75 -35.80 12.88 2.92
CA ILE A 75 -34.76 13.34 2.00
C ILE A 75 -33.39 13.34 2.68
N ASN A 76 -33.31 13.80 3.92
CA ASN A 76 -32.05 13.78 4.69
C ASN A 76 -31.57 12.35 4.96
N GLU A 77 -32.49 11.43 5.30
CA GLU A 77 -32.16 10.00 5.45
C GLU A 77 -31.62 9.39 4.14
N LEU A 78 -32.24 9.70 3.01
CA LEU A 78 -31.80 9.22 1.70
C LEU A 78 -30.44 9.79 1.29
N LYS A 79 -30.18 11.08 1.54
CA LYS A 79 -28.87 11.71 1.31
C LYS A 79 -27.78 11.08 2.17
N ALA A 80 -28.07 10.80 3.45
CA ALA A 80 -27.14 10.11 4.33
C ALA A 80 -26.83 8.68 3.85
N LYS A 81 -27.83 7.96 3.31
CA LYS A 81 -27.60 6.65 2.68
C LYS A 81 -26.79 6.75 1.40
N GLN A 82 -27.11 7.71 0.53
CA GLN A 82 -26.38 7.93 -0.72
C GLN A 82 -24.91 8.22 -0.45
N THR A 83 -24.61 9.17 0.44
CA THR A 83 -23.23 9.46 0.87
C THR A 83 -22.51 8.22 1.40
N SER A 84 -23.17 7.39 2.23
CA SER A 84 -22.57 6.13 2.69
C SER A 84 -22.31 5.12 1.58
N TYR A 85 -23.14 5.08 0.53
CA TYR A 85 -22.90 4.24 -0.64
C TYR A 85 -21.77 4.78 -1.51
N ASP A 86 -21.71 6.09 -1.72
CA ASP A 86 -20.65 6.74 -2.47
C ASP A 86 -19.29 6.50 -1.79
N ASP A 87 -19.21 6.66 -0.46
CA ASP A 87 -18.01 6.34 0.34
C ASP A 87 -17.58 4.87 0.19
N PHE A 88 -18.55 3.96 0.18
CA PHE A 88 -18.30 2.54 -0.05
C PHE A 88 -17.73 2.29 -1.46
N PHE A 89 -18.32 2.88 -2.50
CA PHE A 89 -17.84 2.73 -3.87
C PHE A 89 -16.46 3.37 -4.08
N ILE A 90 -16.17 4.52 -3.46
CA ILE A 90 -14.84 5.13 -3.44
C ILE A 90 -13.83 4.16 -2.87
N THR A 91 -14.15 3.55 -1.73
CA THR A 91 -13.26 2.59 -1.06
C THR A 91 -13.02 1.35 -1.93
N VAL A 92 -14.08 0.79 -2.53
CA VAL A 92 -13.95 -0.36 -3.43
C VAL A 92 -13.09 0.00 -4.65
N ASN A 93 -13.26 1.19 -5.21
CA ASN A 93 -12.46 1.66 -6.33
C ASN A 93 -10.98 1.77 -6.00
N GLN A 94 -10.66 2.34 -4.84
CA GLN A 94 -9.29 2.49 -4.34
C GLN A 94 -8.64 1.12 -4.13
N LEU A 95 -9.35 0.18 -3.50
CA LEU A 95 -8.85 -1.19 -3.29
C LEU A 95 -8.63 -1.93 -4.61
N TRP A 96 -9.46 -1.66 -5.63
CA TRP A 96 -9.30 -2.29 -6.94
C TRP A 96 -8.13 -1.69 -7.73
N ASN A 97 -7.94 -0.36 -7.71
CA ASN A 97 -6.74 0.26 -8.27
C ASN A 97 -5.48 -0.28 -7.59
N GLN A 98 -5.49 -0.38 -6.26
CA GLN A 98 -4.38 -0.97 -5.52
C GLN A 98 -4.11 -2.42 -5.93
N LEU A 99 -5.16 -3.22 -6.16
CA LEU A 99 -4.98 -4.59 -6.65
C LEU A 99 -4.31 -4.62 -8.03
N ASP A 100 -4.73 -3.74 -8.95
CA ASP A 100 -4.13 -3.65 -10.29
C ASP A 100 -2.66 -3.22 -10.20
N ASP A 101 -2.33 -2.23 -9.36
CA ASP A 101 -0.96 -1.77 -9.08
C ASP A 101 -0.09 -2.88 -8.47
N ASP A 102 -0.62 -3.59 -7.46
CA ASP A 102 0.07 -4.69 -6.79
C ASP A 102 0.35 -5.84 -7.79
N LEU A 103 -0.58 -6.14 -8.69
CA LEU A 103 -0.38 -7.14 -9.75
C LEU A 103 0.71 -6.72 -10.73
N VAL A 104 0.81 -5.45 -11.08
CA VAL A 104 1.90 -4.91 -11.91
C VAL A 104 3.23 -5.03 -11.18
N LEU A 105 3.30 -4.61 -9.91
CA LEU A 105 4.52 -4.72 -9.08
C LEU A 105 4.98 -6.17 -8.92
N LEU A 106 4.06 -7.08 -8.61
CA LEU A 106 4.34 -8.52 -8.50
C LEU A 106 4.84 -9.10 -9.82
N GLY A 107 4.28 -8.64 -10.95
CA GLY A 107 4.78 -8.99 -12.28
C GLY A 107 6.24 -8.60 -12.46
N VAL A 108 6.58 -7.37 -12.13
CA VAL A 108 7.94 -6.85 -12.21
C VAL A 108 8.90 -7.64 -11.30
N LEU A 109 8.49 -7.95 -10.07
CA LEU A 109 9.27 -8.80 -9.15
C LEU A 109 9.47 -10.22 -9.68
N ALA A 110 8.50 -10.76 -10.42
CA ALA A 110 8.59 -12.08 -11.03
C ALA A 110 9.51 -12.14 -12.27
N GLY A 111 10.09 -11.00 -12.70
CA GLY A 111 11.04 -10.92 -13.82
C GLY A 111 10.46 -10.31 -15.10
N ARG A 112 9.34 -9.58 -14.99
CA ARG A 112 8.67 -8.92 -16.12
C ARG A 112 9.33 -7.59 -16.50
N SER A 113 9.20 -7.16 -17.76
CA SER A 113 9.95 -6.04 -18.32
C SER A 113 9.49 -4.66 -17.79
N LYS A 114 10.37 -3.68 -18.01
CA LYS A 114 10.17 -2.24 -17.74
C LYS A 114 8.90 -1.64 -18.36
N ASP A 115 8.39 -2.19 -19.45
CA ASP A 115 7.22 -1.65 -20.15
C ASP A 115 5.93 -1.77 -19.31
N ASP A 116 5.90 -2.73 -18.38
CA ASP A 116 4.77 -2.90 -17.46
C ASP A 116 4.78 -1.87 -16.32
N LEU A 117 5.93 -1.30 -15.95
CA LEU A 117 6.00 -0.21 -14.97
C LEU A 117 5.38 1.09 -15.50
N GLN A 118 5.33 1.29 -16.82
CA GLN A 118 4.60 2.43 -17.41
C GLN A 118 3.08 2.30 -17.23
N ARG A 119 2.57 1.12 -16.87
CA ARG A 119 1.14 0.90 -16.60
C ARG A 119 0.74 1.35 -15.19
N LEU A 120 1.70 1.56 -14.29
CA LEU A 120 1.51 2.25 -12.99
C LEU A 120 1.29 3.76 -13.15
N ASP A 121 1.49 4.32 -14.35
CA ASP A 121 0.97 5.64 -14.68
C ASP A 121 -0.54 5.52 -14.91
N HIS A 122 -1.23 5.17 -13.83
CA HIS A 122 -2.61 5.56 -13.69
C HIS A 122 -2.60 7.08 -13.77
N THR A 123 -3.43 7.64 -14.63
CA THR A 123 -3.80 9.06 -14.61
C THR A 123 -4.61 9.36 -13.34
N ASP A 124 -4.15 8.89 -12.19
CA ASP A 124 -4.66 9.26 -10.90
C ASP A 124 -3.99 10.61 -10.59
N TYR A 125 -4.82 11.64 -10.48
CA TYR A 125 -4.44 12.99 -10.03
C TYR A 125 -3.80 13.97 -11.03
N THR A 126 -4.18 13.96 -12.30
CA THR A 126 -4.10 15.22 -13.09
C THR A 126 -5.51 15.71 -13.36
N GLY A 127 -5.89 16.81 -12.71
CA GLY A 127 -7.17 17.53 -12.82
C GLY A 127 -7.84 17.43 -14.19
N GLY A 128 -8.56 16.32 -14.41
CA GLY A 128 -9.46 16.15 -15.52
C GLY A 128 -10.59 17.14 -15.35
N SER A 129 -10.87 17.88 -16.41
CA SER A 129 -11.97 18.82 -16.55
C SER A 129 -13.19 18.38 -15.74
N ILE A 130 -13.79 19.29 -14.98
CA ILE A 130 -15.04 19.01 -14.25
C ILE A 130 -16.02 18.38 -15.24
N PRO A 131 -16.44 17.12 -15.03
CA PRO A 131 -17.36 16.45 -15.94
C PRO A 131 -18.59 17.34 -16.13
N LEU A 132 -19.02 17.57 -17.38
CA LEU A 132 -20.12 18.49 -17.72
C LEU A 132 -21.51 17.92 -17.33
N CYS A 133 -21.54 16.94 -16.43
CA CYS A 133 -22.69 16.14 -16.07
C CYS A 133 -23.45 16.76 -14.90
N PRO A 134 -24.73 16.39 -14.70
CA PRO A 134 -25.48 16.74 -13.50
C PRO A 134 -24.75 16.27 -12.21
N PRO A 135 -24.93 16.97 -11.07
CA PRO A 135 -24.30 16.60 -9.79
C PRO A 135 -24.52 15.14 -9.38
N GLU A 136 -25.66 14.57 -9.79
CA GLU A 136 -26.08 13.20 -9.50
C GLU A 136 -25.24 12.13 -10.22
N GLU A 137 -24.64 12.47 -11.36
CA GLU A 137 -23.86 11.54 -12.21
C GLU A 137 -22.35 11.77 -12.09
N MET A 138 -21.94 12.86 -11.46
CA MET A 138 -20.55 13.29 -11.35
C MET A 138 -19.65 12.24 -10.67
N PHE A 139 -20.20 11.51 -9.69
CA PHE A 139 -19.49 10.44 -9.01
C PHE A 139 -19.19 9.26 -9.95
N LEU A 140 -20.20 8.78 -10.67
CA LEU A 140 -20.07 7.66 -11.62
C LEU A 140 -19.15 8.02 -12.79
N CYS A 141 -19.21 9.25 -13.30
CA CYS A 141 -18.31 9.75 -14.34
C CYS A 141 -16.84 9.76 -13.88
N ARG A 142 -16.57 10.23 -12.66
CA ARG A 142 -15.23 10.19 -12.07
C ARG A 142 -14.77 8.76 -11.80
N LEU A 143 -15.68 7.88 -11.36
CA LEU A 143 -15.38 6.49 -11.07
C LEU A 143 -14.98 5.69 -12.33
N LEU A 144 -15.61 6.00 -13.46
CA LEU A 144 -15.40 5.31 -14.73
C LEU A 144 -14.43 6.04 -15.67
N ASN A 145 -13.87 7.18 -15.25
CA ASN A 145 -13.04 8.07 -16.06
C ASN A 145 -13.71 8.51 -17.38
N THR A 146 -14.95 9.00 -17.29
CA THR A 146 -15.77 9.38 -18.45
C THR A 146 -16.29 10.80 -18.34
N ASP A 147 -16.21 11.56 -19.44
CA ASP A 147 -16.53 13.01 -19.45
C ASP A 147 -18.04 13.30 -19.52
N SER A 148 -18.84 12.35 -20.03
CA SER A 148 -20.31 12.40 -20.01
C SER A 148 -20.93 11.04 -20.35
N PHE A 149 -22.13 10.78 -19.81
CA PHE A 149 -22.98 9.68 -20.27
C PHE A 149 -23.79 10.12 -21.49
N PRO A 150 -24.04 9.22 -22.46
CA PRO A 150 -24.96 9.52 -23.56
C PRO A 150 -26.34 9.86 -22.98
N GLN A 151 -26.95 10.93 -23.48
CA GLN A 151 -28.24 11.44 -23.05
C GLN A 151 -29.38 10.54 -23.57
N SER A 152 -29.44 9.32 -23.09
CA SER A 152 -30.50 8.36 -23.37
C SER A 152 -30.86 7.60 -22.09
N GLY A 153 -32.05 6.98 -22.08
CA GLY A 153 -32.76 6.60 -20.84
C GLY A 153 -31.96 5.71 -19.89
N ASN A 154 -32.44 5.56 -18.65
CA ASN A 154 -31.76 4.83 -17.56
C ASN A 154 -31.18 3.45 -17.94
N ASP A 155 -31.75 2.74 -18.92
CA ASP A 155 -31.24 1.45 -19.39
C ASP A 155 -29.88 1.55 -20.12
N ASP A 156 -29.61 2.65 -20.82
CA ASP A 156 -28.35 2.85 -21.56
C ASP A 156 -27.18 3.17 -20.61
N ILE A 157 -27.46 3.86 -19.49
CA ILE A 157 -26.47 4.12 -18.44
C ILE A 157 -26.07 2.80 -17.75
N VAL A 158 -27.03 1.92 -17.46
CA VAL A 158 -26.76 0.62 -16.85
C VAL A 158 -25.88 -0.24 -17.75
N GLY A 159 -26.19 -0.29 -19.05
CA GLY A 159 -25.38 -1.03 -20.03
C GLY A 159 -23.94 -0.49 -20.13
N TYR A 160 -23.78 0.84 -20.11
CA TYR A 160 -22.47 1.48 -20.14
C TYR A 160 -21.62 1.17 -18.90
N VAL A 161 -22.22 1.25 -17.71
CA VAL A 161 -21.55 0.90 -16.45
C VAL A 161 -21.12 -0.57 -16.47
N GLU A 162 -21.98 -1.47 -16.97
CA GLU A 162 -21.66 -2.89 -17.08
C GLU A 162 -20.51 -3.17 -18.07
N GLU A 163 -20.45 -2.44 -19.19
CA GLU A 163 -19.33 -2.53 -20.15
C GLU A 163 -18.01 -2.03 -19.56
N ALA A 164 -18.03 -0.90 -18.83
CA ALA A 164 -16.85 -0.35 -18.17
C ALA A 164 -16.34 -1.29 -17.07
N LEU A 165 -17.23 -1.86 -16.26
CA LEU A 165 -16.88 -2.86 -15.24
C LEU A 165 -16.35 -4.15 -15.87
N SER A 166 -16.94 -4.60 -16.98
CA SER A 166 -16.48 -5.76 -17.72
C SER A 166 -15.09 -5.54 -18.32
N SER A 167 -14.84 -4.34 -18.86
CA SER A 167 -13.54 -3.94 -19.40
C SER A 167 -12.47 -3.91 -18.31
N ARG A 168 -12.76 -3.30 -17.15
CA ARG A 168 -11.86 -3.29 -16.00
C ARG A 168 -11.57 -4.70 -15.48
N ARG A 169 -12.60 -5.54 -15.33
CA ARG A 169 -12.43 -6.94 -14.95
C ARG A 169 -11.56 -7.71 -15.94
N SER A 170 -11.75 -7.50 -17.24
CA SER A 170 -10.94 -8.11 -18.30
C SER A 170 -9.48 -7.66 -18.20
N PHE A 171 -9.25 -6.36 -17.94
CA PHE A 171 -7.92 -5.80 -17.71
C PHE A 171 -7.22 -6.47 -16.51
N THR A 172 -7.87 -6.49 -15.33
CA THR A 172 -7.32 -7.15 -14.13
C THR A 172 -7.04 -8.63 -14.38
N LEU A 173 -7.95 -9.35 -15.06
CA LEU A 173 -7.75 -10.76 -15.40
C LEU A 173 -6.56 -10.95 -16.36
N GLY A 174 -6.38 -10.02 -17.30
CA GLY A 174 -5.21 -9.97 -18.18
C GLY A 174 -3.91 -9.75 -17.41
N LEU A 175 -3.90 -8.89 -16.40
CA LEU A 175 -2.76 -8.71 -15.49
C LEU A 175 -2.44 -9.99 -14.71
N MET A 176 -3.46 -10.64 -14.14
CA MET A 176 -3.28 -11.92 -13.42
C MET A 176 -2.72 -13.01 -14.33
N LYS A 177 -3.26 -13.15 -15.55
CA LYS A 177 -2.77 -14.15 -16.51
C LYS A 177 -1.34 -13.88 -16.95
N SER A 178 -1.00 -12.62 -17.22
CA SER A 178 0.36 -12.25 -17.59
C SER A 178 1.36 -12.44 -16.44
N LEU A 179 0.93 -12.25 -15.18
CA LEU A 179 1.72 -12.62 -14.00
C LEU A 179 1.93 -14.14 -13.93
N GLU A 180 0.89 -14.94 -14.12
CA GLU A 180 0.98 -16.41 -14.16
C GLU A 180 1.96 -16.89 -15.24
N ASP A 181 1.83 -16.37 -16.47
CA ASP A 181 2.73 -16.68 -17.58
C ASP A 181 4.19 -16.30 -17.27
N THR A 182 4.41 -15.18 -16.57
CA THR A 182 5.76 -14.74 -16.14
C THR A 182 6.34 -15.67 -15.08
N ILE A 183 5.53 -16.06 -14.08
CA ILE A 183 5.95 -17.01 -13.04
C ILE A 183 6.32 -18.35 -13.65
N GLU A 184 5.54 -18.84 -14.62
CA GLU A 184 5.83 -20.10 -15.30
C GLU A 184 7.11 -20.00 -16.15
N ALA A 185 7.33 -18.89 -16.85
CA ALA A 185 8.58 -18.63 -17.57
C ALA A 185 9.80 -18.62 -16.63
N GLN A 186 9.68 -17.96 -15.47
CA GLN A 186 10.74 -17.90 -14.47
C GLN A 186 10.99 -19.25 -13.80
N ARG A 187 9.93 -20.03 -13.56
CA ARG A 187 10.02 -21.43 -13.10
C ARG A 187 10.77 -22.29 -14.11
N ALA A 188 10.41 -22.21 -15.39
CA ALA A 188 11.09 -22.94 -16.46
C ALA A 188 12.57 -22.52 -16.59
N LYS A 189 12.88 -21.22 -16.44
CA LYS A 189 14.25 -20.69 -16.39
C LYS A 189 15.04 -21.32 -15.23
N THR A 190 14.46 -21.35 -14.04
CA THR A 190 15.06 -21.93 -12.83
C THR A 190 15.28 -23.44 -12.98
N GLU A 191 14.31 -24.16 -13.53
CA GLU A 191 14.43 -25.60 -13.77
C GLU A 191 15.48 -25.93 -14.83
N ASN A 192 15.61 -25.09 -15.87
CA ASN A 192 16.68 -25.20 -16.86
C ASN A 192 18.07 -25.04 -16.21
N ILE A 193 18.22 -24.09 -15.27
CA ILE A 193 19.47 -23.93 -14.49
C ILE A 193 19.71 -25.15 -13.60
N ALA A 194 18.69 -25.64 -12.89
CA ALA A 194 18.81 -26.82 -12.04
C ALA A 194 19.20 -28.08 -12.84
N ARG A 195 18.60 -28.30 -14.01
CA ARG A 195 18.96 -29.40 -14.92
C ARG A 195 20.38 -29.27 -15.48
N ALA A 196 20.83 -28.05 -15.75
CA ALA A 196 22.22 -27.81 -16.13
C ALA A 196 23.18 -28.19 -14.99
N LEU A 197 22.90 -27.77 -13.75
CA LEU A 197 23.74 -28.07 -12.59
C LEU A 197 23.74 -29.54 -12.16
N LEU A 198 22.63 -30.27 -12.35
CA LEU A 198 22.47 -31.67 -11.94
C LEU A 198 22.82 -32.71 -13.01
N GLY A 199 22.95 -32.32 -14.28
CA GLY A 199 23.45 -33.22 -15.31
C GLY A 199 24.88 -33.64 -15.00
N ASN A 200 25.29 -34.86 -15.38
CA ASN A 200 26.70 -35.28 -15.36
C ASN A 200 27.37 -34.82 -16.66
N PRO A 201 27.99 -33.63 -16.74
CA PRO A 201 28.49 -33.10 -18.00
C PRO A 201 29.95 -33.51 -18.16
N SER A 202 30.45 -33.65 -19.39
CA SER A 202 31.89 -33.74 -19.60
C SER A 202 32.56 -32.41 -19.20
N ALA A 203 33.88 -32.40 -18.94
CA ALA A 203 34.58 -31.19 -18.50
C ALA A 203 34.44 -29.99 -19.47
N GLU A 204 34.26 -30.25 -20.77
CA GLU A 204 34.02 -29.24 -21.80
C GLU A 204 32.57 -28.75 -21.80
N ASP A 205 31.61 -29.64 -21.52
CA ASP A 205 30.20 -29.28 -21.34
C ASP A 205 29.99 -28.43 -20.09
N VAL A 206 30.76 -28.65 -19.02
CA VAL A 206 30.70 -27.85 -17.78
C VAL A 206 31.04 -26.38 -18.06
N ILE A 207 32.08 -26.10 -18.86
CA ILE A 207 32.47 -24.72 -19.19
C ILE A 207 31.38 -24.02 -20.02
N ILE A 208 30.81 -24.72 -21.00
CA ILE A 208 29.72 -24.20 -21.83
C ILE A 208 28.48 -23.94 -20.97
N GLN A 209 28.15 -24.83 -20.04
CA GLN A 209 27.01 -24.65 -19.14
C GLN A 209 27.20 -23.53 -18.11
N LEU A 210 28.38 -23.40 -17.51
CA LEU A 210 28.67 -22.26 -16.61
C LEU A 210 28.57 -20.93 -17.35
N SER A 211 29.12 -20.84 -18.57
CA SER A 211 29.02 -19.60 -19.36
C SER A 211 27.58 -19.26 -19.75
N ARG A 212 26.73 -20.27 -19.98
CA ARG A 212 25.29 -20.09 -20.20
C ARG A 212 24.58 -19.57 -18.94
N ILE A 213 24.86 -20.16 -17.78
CA ILE A 213 24.29 -19.71 -16.50
C ILE A 213 24.75 -18.28 -16.18
N ASP A 214 26.03 -17.97 -16.37
CA ASP A 214 26.60 -16.62 -16.17
C ASP A 214 25.92 -15.58 -17.08
N ASN A 215 25.70 -15.90 -18.36
CA ASN A 215 24.95 -15.02 -19.27
C ASN A 215 23.50 -14.80 -18.80
N MET A 216 22.81 -15.85 -18.35
CA MET A 216 21.44 -15.74 -17.82
C MET A 216 21.38 -14.89 -16.53
N MET A 217 22.38 -14.98 -15.67
CA MET A 217 22.50 -14.16 -14.45
C MET A 217 22.80 -12.70 -14.79
N LYS A 218 23.67 -12.44 -15.77
CA LYS A 218 23.97 -11.08 -16.23
C LYS A 218 22.75 -10.39 -16.83
N GLU A 219 21.95 -11.11 -17.61
CA GLU A 219 20.70 -10.60 -18.16
C GLU A 219 19.68 -10.28 -17.05
N GLU A 220 19.54 -11.16 -16.05
CA GLU A 220 18.69 -10.90 -14.88
C GLU A 220 19.16 -9.68 -14.09
N ALA A 221 20.46 -9.58 -13.82
CA ALA A 221 21.04 -8.44 -13.10
C ALA A 221 20.84 -7.12 -13.86
N LYS A 222 20.94 -7.16 -15.19
CA LYS A 222 20.64 -6.00 -16.04
C LYS A 222 19.17 -5.61 -15.96
N ASN A 223 18.26 -6.58 -16.09
CA ASN A 223 16.81 -6.33 -15.99
C ASN A 223 16.42 -5.73 -14.63
N LEU A 224 16.96 -6.28 -13.53
CA LEU A 224 16.73 -5.75 -12.18
C LEU A 224 17.28 -4.33 -12.03
N SER A 225 18.46 -4.04 -12.58
CA SER A 225 19.02 -2.68 -12.57
C SER A 225 18.11 -1.69 -13.29
N GLU A 226 17.59 -2.06 -14.47
CA GLU A 226 16.69 -1.20 -15.24
C GLU A 226 15.36 -0.95 -14.52
N VAL A 227 14.81 -1.97 -13.84
CA VAL A 227 13.62 -1.85 -12.99
C VAL A 227 13.86 -0.90 -11.82
N ILE A 228 15.00 -1.03 -11.14
CA ILE A 228 15.39 -0.17 -10.02
C ILE A 228 15.52 1.28 -10.47
N ASP A 229 16.12 1.53 -11.64
CA ASP A 229 16.27 2.89 -12.17
C ASP A 229 14.91 3.55 -12.44
N VAL A 230 13.93 2.79 -12.95
CA VAL A 230 12.56 3.29 -13.18
C VAL A 230 11.86 3.56 -11.86
N LEU A 231 11.99 2.66 -10.88
CA LEU A 231 11.38 2.85 -9.56
C LEU A 231 11.97 4.06 -8.85
N HIS A 232 13.28 4.29 -8.93
CA HIS A 232 13.92 5.49 -8.41
C HIS A 232 13.44 6.76 -9.12
N LEU A 233 13.24 6.71 -10.44
CA LEU A 233 12.69 7.84 -11.19
C LEU A 233 11.27 8.17 -10.72
N LYS A 234 10.42 7.16 -10.50
CA LYS A 234 9.05 7.34 -9.98
C LYS A 234 9.02 7.83 -8.54
N HIS A 235 9.88 7.30 -7.68
CA HIS A 235 10.03 7.81 -6.31
C HIS A 235 10.38 9.30 -6.32
N LYS A 236 11.31 9.72 -7.17
CA LYS A 236 11.70 11.11 -7.31
C LYS A 236 10.52 11.97 -7.78
N GLU A 237 9.80 11.52 -8.81
CA GLU A 237 8.61 12.20 -9.31
C GLU A 237 7.55 12.40 -8.21
N PHE A 238 7.19 11.35 -7.46
CA PHE A 238 6.25 11.48 -6.34
C PHE A 238 6.78 12.39 -5.22
N SER A 239 8.07 12.34 -4.93
CA SER A 239 8.69 13.23 -3.93
C SER A 239 8.59 14.70 -4.35
N ASP A 240 8.85 14.99 -5.63
CA ASP A 240 8.75 16.33 -6.19
C ASP A 240 7.27 16.82 -6.18
N GLN A 241 6.31 15.94 -6.50
CA GLN A 241 4.88 16.23 -6.42
C GLN A 241 4.42 16.52 -4.97
N ILE A 242 4.80 15.67 -4.01
CA ILE A 242 4.49 15.86 -2.59
C ILE A 242 5.07 17.18 -2.10
N GLN A 243 6.33 17.50 -2.45
CA GLN A 243 6.95 18.76 -2.05
C GLN A 243 6.22 19.96 -2.66
N THR A 244 5.79 19.85 -3.91
CA THR A 244 4.99 20.89 -4.59
C THR A 244 3.66 21.11 -3.87
N TYR A 245 2.96 20.04 -3.50
CA TYR A 245 1.70 20.09 -2.74
C TYR A 245 1.89 20.72 -1.34
N ILE A 246 2.95 20.35 -0.62
CA ILE A 246 3.27 20.94 0.68
C ILE A 246 3.50 22.44 0.53
N ASN A 247 4.24 22.85 -0.50
CA ASN A 247 4.52 24.26 -0.75
C ASN A 247 3.24 25.03 -1.09
N SER A 248 2.37 24.48 -1.96
CA SER A 248 1.09 25.13 -2.29
C SER A 248 0.15 25.22 -1.09
N HIS A 249 0.04 24.14 -0.30
CA HIS A 249 -0.77 24.16 0.93
C HIS A 249 -0.28 25.23 1.91
N SER A 250 1.05 25.38 2.07
CA SER A 250 1.60 26.43 2.93
C SER A 250 1.28 27.84 2.42
N VAL A 251 1.21 28.03 1.09
CA VAL A 251 0.81 29.30 0.49
C VAL A 251 -0.68 29.55 0.75
N ASP A 252 -1.53 28.59 0.42
CA ASP A 252 -2.99 28.68 0.62
C ASP A 252 -3.33 28.95 2.09
N GLU A 253 -2.66 28.27 3.03
CA GLU A 253 -2.83 28.48 4.47
C GLU A 253 -2.44 29.90 4.90
N SER A 254 -1.36 30.45 4.32
CA SER A 254 -0.94 31.83 4.59
C SER A 254 -1.93 32.87 4.02
N GLU A 255 -2.49 32.60 2.84
CA GLU A 255 -3.51 33.45 2.22
C GLU A 255 -4.81 33.43 3.01
N ILE A 256 -5.26 32.25 3.46
CA ILE A 256 -6.44 32.10 4.33
C ILE A 256 -6.26 32.89 5.63
N ASN A 257 -5.10 32.79 6.27
CA ASN A 257 -4.81 33.54 7.49
C ASN A 257 -4.77 35.06 7.26
N SER A 258 -4.21 35.50 6.12
CA SER A 258 -4.24 36.92 5.73
C SER A 258 -5.67 37.42 5.53
N LEU A 259 -6.48 36.69 4.75
CA LEU A 259 -7.87 37.04 4.48
C LEU A 259 -8.72 37.03 5.76
N ALA A 260 -8.47 36.10 6.67
CA ALA A 260 -9.12 36.07 7.98
C ALA A 260 -8.75 37.31 8.82
N GLY A 261 -7.49 37.75 8.78
CA GLY A 261 -7.04 39.00 9.39
C GLY A 261 -7.71 40.23 8.80
N ASP A 262 -7.76 40.32 7.46
CA ASP A 262 -8.43 41.41 6.74
C ASP A 262 -9.94 41.46 7.06
N LEU A 263 -10.58 40.29 7.21
CA LEU A 263 -11.98 40.20 7.60
C LEU A 263 -12.20 40.71 9.04
N GLU A 264 -11.33 40.34 9.98
CA GLU A 264 -11.41 40.83 11.36
C GLU A 264 -11.19 42.35 11.43
N GLU A 265 -10.24 42.88 10.65
CA GLU A 265 -10.00 44.33 10.54
C GLU A 265 -11.24 45.05 9.99
N THR A 266 -11.80 44.58 8.88
CA THR A 266 -13.02 45.18 8.29
C THR A 266 -14.24 45.05 9.20
N MET A 267 -14.36 43.97 9.97
CA MET A 267 -15.38 43.84 11.02
C MET A 267 -15.17 44.87 12.14
N GLY A 268 -13.94 45.08 12.57
CA GLY A 268 -13.58 46.10 13.57
C GLY A 268 -13.88 47.52 13.10
N GLU A 269 -13.55 47.86 11.85
CA GLU A 269 -13.90 49.13 11.22
C GLU A 269 -15.43 49.32 11.14
N LEU A 270 -16.16 48.29 10.73
CA LEU A 270 -17.62 48.31 10.68
C LEU A 270 -18.22 48.56 12.06
N GLU A 271 -17.69 47.93 13.11
CA GLU A 271 -18.17 48.14 14.47
C GLU A 271 -17.82 49.53 15.00
N GLU A 272 -16.67 50.09 14.62
CA GLU A 272 -16.32 51.48 14.91
C GLU A 272 -17.26 52.47 14.20
N THR A 273 -17.56 52.26 12.91
CA THR A 273 -18.52 53.11 12.18
C THR A 273 -19.92 53.01 12.77
N ARG A 274 -20.34 51.83 13.22
CA ARG A 274 -21.59 51.63 13.96
C ARG A 274 -21.61 52.43 15.27
N ARG A 275 -20.53 52.41 16.06
CA ARG A 275 -20.42 53.24 17.29
C ARG A 275 -20.52 54.73 16.97
N LYS A 276 -19.77 55.22 15.98
CA LYS A 276 -19.84 56.62 15.52
C LYS A 276 -21.26 57.02 15.08
N LEU A 277 -21.99 56.14 14.41
CA LEU A 277 -23.38 56.39 13.99
C LEU A 277 -24.33 56.52 15.18
N VAL A 278 -24.16 55.68 16.21
CA VAL A 278 -24.95 55.75 17.45
C VAL A 278 -24.68 57.06 18.18
N ASP A 279 -23.42 57.48 18.30
CA ASP A 279 -23.05 58.76 18.93
C ASP A 279 -23.66 59.96 18.19
N LEU A 280 -23.60 59.96 16.85
CA LEU A 280 -24.26 60.98 16.02
C LEU A 280 -25.78 61.00 16.20
N LYS A 281 -26.42 59.83 16.31
CA LYS A 281 -27.86 59.72 16.58
C LYS A 281 -28.21 60.29 17.96
N MET A 282 -27.42 59.97 19.00
CA MET A 282 -27.60 60.54 20.35
C MET A 282 -27.44 62.07 20.35
N GLN A 283 -26.45 62.60 19.63
CA GLN A 283 -26.28 64.05 19.48
C GLN A 283 -27.45 64.71 18.75
N LYS A 284 -27.96 64.09 17.67
CA LYS A 284 -29.17 64.55 16.97
C LYS A 284 -30.39 64.55 17.88
N ASP A 285 -30.60 63.49 18.64
CA ASP A 285 -31.76 63.38 19.55
C ASP A 285 -31.65 64.36 20.72
N ALA A 286 -30.43 64.65 21.21
CA ALA A 286 -30.17 65.69 22.20
C ALA A 286 -30.40 67.10 21.63
N ALA A 287 -29.96 67.38 20.40
CA ALA A 287 -30.23 68.65 19.71
C ALA A 287 -31.74 68.82 19.43
N ALA A 288 -32.45 67.75 19.06
CA ALA A 288 -33.89 67.77 18.86
C ALA A 288 -34.67 68.06 20.17
N ARG A 289 -34.15 67.68 21.35
CA ARG A 289 -34.71 68.10 22.65
C ARG A 289 -34.44 69.57 22.99
N ILE A 290 -33.33 70.15 22.52
CA ILE A 290 -32.97 71.55 22.76
C ILE A 290 -33.78 72.51 21.88
N TYR A 291 -34.24 72.05 20.70
CA TYR A 291 -35.10 72.83 19.79
C TYR A 291 -36.60 72.48 19.88
N SER A 292 -37.12 72.27 21.09
CA SER A 292 -38.57 72.33 21.31
C SER A 292 -38.96 73.76 21.68
N PRO A 293 -39.68 74.52 20.82
CA PRO A 293 -40.05 75.89 21.15
C PRO A 293 -41.13 75.89 22.23
N ALA A 294 -40.82 76.47 23.37
CA ALA A 294 -41.82 76.85 24.37
C ALA A 294 -42.77 77.92 23.79
N PRO A 295 -44.10 77.83 24.00
CA PRO A 295 -45.00 78.87 23.55
C PRO A 295 -44.91 80.05 24.52
N SER A 296 -44.17 81.09 24.11
CA SER A 296 -44.14 82.38 24.80
C SER A 296 -45.41 83.17 24.46
N ALA A 297 -46.24 83.38 25.47
CA ALA A 297 -47.38 84.29 25.43
C ALA A 297 -46.93 85.73 25.75
N VAL A 298 -47.05 86.67 24.81
CA VAL A 298 -47.11 88.13 25.10
C VAL A 298 -47.91 88.89 24.02
N ASN A 299 -49.12 89.31 24.41
CA ASN A 299 -49.92 90.52 24.12
C ASN A 299 -49.65 91.50 22.95
N GLY A 300 -50.79 91.94 22.36
CA GLY A 300 -51.09 93.31 21.90
C GLY A 300 -51.17 93.46 20.38
N SER A 301 -52.32 93.66 19.73
CA SER A 301 -53.14 94.88 19.82
C SER A 301 -54.61 94.68 19.42
N LEU A 302 -55.50 95.43 20.09
CA LEU A 302 -56.95 95.49 19.88
C LEU A 302 -57.33 96.28 18.61
N SER A 303 -58.36 95.80 17.89
CA SER A 303 -59.24 96.63 17.05
C SER A 303 -60.69 96.09 17.14
N PRO A 304 -61.73 96.94 17.20
CA PRO A 304 -63.01 96.57 17.78
C PRO A 304 -63.99 96.02 16.74
N GLU A 305 -64.35 94.73 16.82
CA GLU A 305 -65.42 94.19 15.97
C GLU A 305 -66.32 93.18 16.70
N ARG A 306 -67.61 93.57 16.78
CA ARG A 306 -68.86 92.81 17.01
C ARG A 306 -68.87 91.65 18.03
N HIS A 307 -69.58 91.88 19.14
CA HIS A 307 -69.80 90.97 20.29
C HIS A 307 -70.39 89.57 20.00
N ALA A 308 -70.86 89.27 18.79
CA ALA A 308 -71.39 87.94 18.46
C ALA A 308 -70.28 86.90 18.18
N ASP A 309 -69.19 87.31 17.52
CA ASP A 309 -68.13 86.40 17.04
C ASP A 309 -67.19 85.96 18.17
N ARG A 310 -67.01 86.82 19.18
CA ARG A 310 -66.20 86.53 20.38
C ARG A 310 -66.76 85.37 21.19
N SER A 311 -68.08 85.19 21.22
CA SER A 311 -68.73 84.11 21.97
C SER A 311 -68.58 82.74 21.30
N LYS A 312 -68.49 82.72 19.96
CA LYS A 312 -68.30 81.51 19.16
C LYS A 312 -66.85 81.05 19.19
N GLY A 313 -65.89 81.97 18.98
CA GLY A 313 -64.47 81.67 19.10
C GLY A 313 -64.04 81.25 20.52
N LEU A 314 -64.66 81.80 21.57
CA LEU A 314 -64.40 81.34 22.95
C LEU A 314 -64.95 79.95 23.25
N ARG A 315 -66.03 79.53 22.57
CA ARG A 315 -66.58 78.18 22.70
C ARG A 315 -65.72 77.18 21.93
N GLU A 316 -65.37 77.48 20.69
CA GLU A 316 -64.49 76.65 19.86
C GLU A 316 -63.10 76.49 20.52
N LEU A 317 -62.56 77.55 21.13
CA LEU A 317 -61.32 77.47 21.90
C LEU A 317 -61.46 76.58 23.14
N ARG A 318 -62.60 76.65 23.84
CA ARG A 318 -62.87 75.76 24.99
C ARG A 318 -62.95 74.30 24.53
N ASP A 319 -63.67 74.04 23.45
CA ASP A 319 -63.85 72.68 22.92
C ASP A 319 -62.50 72.11 22.45
N SER A 320 -61.67 72.93 21.78
CA SER A 320 -60.30 72.56 21.38
C SER A 320 -59.38 72.28 22.58
N VAL A 321 -59.50 73.05 23.67
CA VAL A 321 -58.73 72.80 24.90
C VAL A 321 -59.17 71.51 25.59
N GLU A 322 -60.47 71.20 25.62
CA GLU A 322 -60.95 69.95 26.22
C GLU A 322 -60.55 68.74 25.35
N GLU A 323 -60.59 68.86 24.02
CA GLU A 323 -60.09 67.84 23.10
C GLU A 323 -58.58 67.60 23.30
N ALA A 324 -57.76 68.67 23.36
CA ALA A 324 -56.33 68.55 23.60
C ALA A 324 -56.02 67.89 24.95
N LYS A 325 -56.84 68.16 25.97
CA LYS A 325 -56.71 67.54 27.29
C LYS A 325 -57.07 66.05 27.26
N MET A 326 -58.13 65.67 26.54
CA MET A 326 -58.51 64.26 26.33
C MET A 326 -57.42 63.51 25.56
N VAL A 327 -56.86 64.11 24.52
CA VAL A 327 -55.75 63.53 23.74
C VAL A 327 -54.49 63.38 24.61
N ALA A 328 -54.15 64.41 25.40
CA ALA A 328 -53.01 64.33 26.31
C ALA A 328 -53.20 63.23 27.38
N ALA A 329 -54.41 63.08 27.92
CA ALA A 329 -54.74 62.02 28.86
C ALA A 329 -54.64 60.63 28.22
N SER A 330 -55.15 60.45 27.00
CA SER A 330 -55.00 59.20 26.23
C SER A 330 -53.54 58.86 25.98
N ARG A 331 -52.75 59.84 25.54
CA ARG A 331 -51.31 59.67 25.27
C ARG A 331 -50.53 59.31 26.52
N LEU A 332 -50.92 59.85 27.67
CA LEU A 332 -50.29 59.54 28.95
C LEU A 332 -50.63 58.13 29.42
N SER A 333 -51.87 57.66 29.18
CA SER A 333 -52.26 56.26 29.42
C SER A 333 -51.46 55.29 28.55
N GLU A 334 -51.39 55.54 27.23
CA GLU A 334 -50.60 54.72 26.29
C GLU A 334 -49.13 54.61 26.71
N LEU A 335 -48.55 55.72 27.17
CA LEU A 335 -47.15 55.75 27.62
C LEU A 335 -46.95 54.97 28.92
N GLN A 336 -47.94 55.00 29.82
CA GLN A 336 -47.92 54.20 31.04
C GLN A 336 -48.02 52.70 30.72
N ASP A 337 -48.94 52.30 29.84
CA ASP A 337 -49.09 50.90 29.41
C ASP A 337 -47.80 50.39 28.75
N ALA A 338 -47.22 51.17 27.84
CA ALA A 338 -45.95 50.83 27.19
C ALA A 338 -44.78 50.72 28.18
N ARG A 339 -44.79 51.51 29.27
CA ARG A 339 -43.78 51.42 30.32
C ARG A 339 -43.94 50.15 31.14
N GLU A 340 -45.16 49.73 31.42
CA GLU A 340 -45.46 48.49 32.14
C GLU A 340 -45.08 47.25 31.30
N GLU A 341 -45.38 47.26 30.01
CA GLU A 341 -44.95 46.21 29.07
C GLU A 341 -43.42 46.11 28.97
N ASN A 342 -42.73 47.25 28.87
CA ASN A 342 -41.27 47.28 28.81
C ASN A 342 -40.62 46.75 30.11
N LEU A 343 -41.25 47.02 31.26
CA LEU A 343 -40.83 46.45 32.55
C LEU A 343 -41.00 44.93 32.58
N LEU A 344 -42.08 44.41 31.98
CA LEU A 344 -42.34 42.97 31.91
C LEU A 344 -41.30 42.27 31.02
N LEU A 345 -41.07 42.81 29.82
CA LEU A 345 -40.05 42.29 28.89
C LEU A 345 -38.65 42.32 29.52
N SER A 346 -38.31 43.38 30.27
CA SER A 346 -37.02 43.46 30.95
C SER A 346 -36.82 42.35 32.00
N LYS A 347 -37.89 41.99 32.74
CA LYS A 347 -37.84 40.88 33.70
C LYS A 347 -37.72 39.51 33.01
N GLU A 348 -38.37 39.34 31.87
CA GLU A 348 -38.28 38.10 31.09
C GLU A 348 -36.87 37.90 30.51
N LEU A 349 -36.27 38.99 30.01
CA LEU A 349 -34.87 38.98 29.56
C LEU A 349 -33.90 38.65 30.70
N GLU A 350 -34.12 39.19 31.90
CA GLU A 350 -33.31 38.89 33.08
C GLU A 350 -33.41 37.40 33.46
N TYR A 351 -34.62 36.83 33.41
CA TYR A 351 -34.83 35.39 33.66
C TYR A 351 -34.08 34.52 32.64
N LEU A 352 -34.23 34.80 31.34
CA LEU A 352 -33.54 34.06 30.27
C LEU A 352 -32.03 34.20 30.36
N GLN A 353 -31.52 35.39 30.73
CA GLN A 353 -30.09 35.60 30.93
C GLN A 353 -29.53 34.79 32.11
N ASN A 354 -30.31 34.64 33.18
CA ASN A 354 -29.92 33.83 34.33
C ASN A 354 -29.96 32.33 34.01
N GLU A 355 -30.93 31.89 33.20
CA GLU A 355 -31.03 30.51 32.72
C GLU A 355 -29.86 30.13 31.79
N LEU A 356 -29.46 31.04 30.89
CA LEU A 356 -28.31 30.83 30.00
C LEU A 356 -26.96 30.79 30.74
N LYS A 357 -26.85 31.53 31.87
CA LYS A 357 -25.65 31.56 32.71
C LYS A 357 -25.54 30.38 33.67
N ASP A 358 -26.58 29.54 33.81
CA ASP A 358 -26.50 28.37 34.66
C ASP A 358 -25.78 27.23 33.94
N ASP A 359 -24.46 27.15 34.15
CA ASP A 359 -23.61 26.05 33.64
C ASP A 359 -24.13 24.66 34.03
N LYS A 360 -24.91 24.54 35.12
CA LYS A 360 -25.54 23.26 35.46
C LYS A 360 -26.56 22.85 34.41
N HIS A 361 -27.29 23.78 33.80
CA HIS A 361 -28.27 23.44 32.78
C HIS A 361 -27.57 22.90 31.52
N ILE A 362 -26.48 23.54 31.10
CA ILE A 362 -25.64 23.10 29.97
C ILE A 362 -25.04 21.71 30.26
N ASN A 363 -24.45 21.51 31.42
CA ASN A 363 -23.86 20.22 31.80
C ASN A 363 -24.92 19.13 32.02
N SER A 364 -26.15 19.51 32.39
CA SER A 364 -27.29 18.59 32.50
C SER A 364 -27.93 18.25 31.15
N SER A 365 -27.59 18.99 30.08
CA SER A 365 -28.19 18.82 28.76
C SER A 365 -27.81 17.47 28.15
N ARG A 366 -28.77 16.87 27.44
CA ARG A 366 -28.57 15.61 26.72
C ARG A 366 -27.47 15.70 25.67
N LEU A 367 -27.34 16.85 25.01
CA LEU A 367 -26.31 17.07 23.99
C LEU A 367 -24.91 17.03 24.60
N TYR A 368 -24.73 17.69 25.76
CA TYR A 368 -23.46 17.69 26.48
C TYR A 368 -23.05 16.28 26.90
N HIS A 369 -23.97 15.50 27.48
CA HIS A 369 -23.71 14.10 27.84
C HIS A 369 -23.33 13.26 26.62
N SER A 370 -24.03 13.40 25.50
CA SER A 370 -23.73 12.65 24.28
C SER A 370 -22.32 12.95 23.76
N VAL A 371 -21.90 14.21 23.74
CA VAL A 371 -20.56 14.61 23.30
C VAL A 371 -19.50 14.16 24.31
N ASN A 372 -19.79 14.28 25.61
CA ASN A 372 -18.90 13.81 26.66
C ASN A 372 -18.69 12.29 26.60
N ASP A 373 -19.74 11.51 26.38
CA ASP A 373 -19.65 10.05 26.24
C ASP A 373 -18.82 9.64 25.02
N GLN A 374 -19.00 10.34 23.89
CA GLN A 374 -18.16 10.15 22.71
C GLN A 374 -16.69 10.48 23.00
N LEU A 375 -16.43 11.58 23.72
CA LEU A 375 -15.08 11.97 24.12
C LEU A 375 -14.43 10.94 25.05
N GLN A 376 -15.17 10.39 26.02
CA GLN A 376 -14.68 9.32 26.88
C GLN A 376 -14.39 8.05 26.09
N HIS A 377 -15.23 7.70 25.12
CA HIS A 377 -14.99 6.57 24.22
C HIS A 377 -13.69 6.74 23.43
N TRP A 378 -13.50 7.90 22.76
CA TRP A 378 -12.28 8.17 22.00
C TRP A 378 -11.03 8.21 22.88
N ASN A 379 -11.14 8.73 24.11
CA ASN A 379 -10.03 8.68 25.07
C ASN A 379 -9.67 7.24 25.46
N ALA A 380 -10.66 6.38 25.70
CA ALA A 380 -10.41 4.98 26.02
C ALA A 380 -9.77 4.23 24.84
N GLU A 381 -10.19 4.53 23.62
CA GLU A 381 -9.62 3.94 22.40
C GLU A 381 -8.17 4.42 22.17
N ALA A 382 -7.92 5.72 22.38
CA ALA A 382 -6.57 6.28 22.31
C ALA A 382 -5.62 5.64 23.34
N GLU A 383 -6.10 5.38 24.55
CA GLU A 383 -5.29 4.69 25.57
C GLU A 383 -5.01 3.23 25.19
N ARG A 384 -5.99 2.52 24.62
CA ARG A 384 -5.77 1.16 24.08
C ARG A 384 -4.67 1.16 23.03
N TYR A 385 -4.73 2.04 22.04
CA TYR A 385 -3.67 2.14 21.03
C TYR A 385 -2.31 2.49 21.63
N ARG A 386 -2.26 3.41 22.59
CA ARG A 386 -1.02 3.74 23.32
C ARG A 386 -0.40 2.50 23.99
N THR A 387 -1.21 1.70 24.68
CA THR A 387 -0.73 0.45 25.31
C THR A 387 -0.24 -0.58 24.30
N LEU A 388 -0.94 -0.74 23.17
CA LEU A 388 -0.53 -1.63 22.10
C LEU A 388 0.80 -1.20 21.47
N THR A 389 0.96 0.10 21.18
CA THR A 389 2.22 0.65 20.65
C THR A 389 3.38 0.43 21.63
N ALA A 390 3.16 0.63 22.93
CA ALA A 390 4.18 0.35 23.94
C ALA A 390 4.60 -1.14 23.94
N SER A 391 3.62 -2.06 23.88
CA SER A 391 3.89 -3.50 23.78
C SER A 391 4.69 -3.87 22.53
N LEU A 392 4.32 -3.32 21.36
CA LEU A 392 5.03 -3.56 20.10
C LEU A 392 6.44 -2.98 20.13
N GLN A 393 6.65 -1.85 20.80
CA GLN A 393 7.98 -1.26 20.99
C GLN A 393 8.89 -2.18 21.81
N ASP A 394 8.36 -2.78 22.88
CA ASP A 394 9.07 -3.75 23.72
C ASP A 394 9.39 -5.04 22.96
N GLU A 395 8.44 -5.54 22.17
CA GLU A 395 8.65 -6.71 21.29
C GLU A 395 9.73 -6.44 20.24
N ARG A 396 9.72 -5.26 19.61
CA ARG A 396 10.77 -4.84 18.67
C ARG A 396 12.15 -4.85 19.32
N LEU A 397 12.25 -4.34 20.55
CA LEU A 397 13.52 -4.33 21.30
C LEU A 397 13.97 -5.75 21.68
N PHE A 398 13.04 -6.64 22.04
CA PHE A 398 13.33 -8.04 22.30
C PHE A 398 13.84 -8.75 21.04
N LEU A 399 13.15 -8.59 19.90
CA LEU A 399 13.55 -9.16 18.62
C LEU A 399 14.92 -8.66 18.17
N ALA A 400 15.21 -7.36 18.29
CA ALA A 400 16.51 -6.80 17.95
C ALA A 400 17.65 -7.38 18.81
N ARG A 401 17.40 -7.69 20.10
CA ARG A 401 18.38 -8.39 20.94
C ARG A 401 18.56 -9.84 20.50
N ARG A 402 17.47 -10.53 20.18
CA ARG A 402 17.51 -11.92 19.73
C ARG A 402 18.22 -12.07 18.39
N GLU A 403 18.00 -11.14 17.47
CA GLU A 403 18.70 -11.07 16.19
C GLU A 403 20.21 -10.96 16.37
N LYS A 404 20.67 -10.04 17.23
CA LYS A 404 22.10 -9.90 17.56
C LYS A 404 22.70 -11.17 18.13
N GLU A 405 21.97 -11.88 18.99
CA GLU A 405 22.41 -13.16 19.53
C GLU A 405 22.54 -14.23 18.45
N VAL A 406 21.58 -14.31 17.52
CA VAL A 406 21.61 -15.26 16.40
C VAL A 406 22.76 -14.93 15.44
N ASN A 407 22.99 -13.65 15.12
CA ASN A 407 24.11 -13.22 14.28
C ASN A 407 25.46 -13.59 14.91
N ALA A 408 25.64 -13.36 16.21
CA ALA A 408 26.86 -13.78 16.91
C ALA A 408 27.07 -15.31 16.87
N ARG A 409 25.98 -16.10 16.95
CA ARG A 409 26.06 -17.57 16.79
C ARG A 409 26.41 -17.98 15.36
N LEU A 410 25.89 -17.27 14.35
CA LEU A 410 26.22 -17.51 12.95
C LEU A 410 27.70 -17.23 12.67
N GLU A 411 28.21 -16.08 13.12
CA GLU A 411 29.63 -15.72 12.98
C GLU A 411 30.54 -16.77 13.66
N SER A 412 30.16 -17.24 14.84
CA SER A 412 30.89 -18.32 15.52
C SER A 412 30.84 -19.65 14.76
N ALA A 413 29.71 -19.98 14.13
CA ALA A 413 29.56 -21.19 13.35
C ALA A 413 30.38 -21.14 12.04
N ASP A 414 30.40 -19.99 11.37
CA ASP A 414 31.21 -19.76 10.17
C ASP A 414 32.71 -19.80 10.51
N ALA A 415 33.12 -19.23 11.63
CA ALA A 415 34.49 -19.38 12.13
C ALA A 415 34.85 -20.85 12.35
N ALA A 416 33.97 -21.64 12.97
CA ALA A 416 34.17 -23.07 13.17
C ALA A 416 34.24 -23.85 11.84
N ARG A 417 33.36 -23.52 10.88
CA ARG A 417 33.38 -24.12 9.54
C ARG A 417 34.72 -23.84 8.84
N ASN A 418 35.18 -22.59 8.83
CA ASN A 418 36.47 -22.23 8.23
C ASN A 418 37.65 -22.98 8.87
N THR A 419 37.62 -23.18 10.20
CA THR A 419 38.66 -23.99 10.87
C THR A 419 38.60 -25.46 10.48
N ASN A 420 37.40 -26.02 10.30
CA ASN A 420 37.21 -27.39 9.84
C ASN A 420 37.66 -27.56 8.38
N ASP A 421 37.33 -26.62 7.51
CA ASP A 421 37.74 -26.65 6.10
C ASP A 421 39.27 -26.59 6.00
N THR A 422 39.92 -25.74 6.79
CA THR A 422 41.39 -25.66 6.89
C THR A 422 41.99 -26.98 7.37
N ALA A 423 41.39 -27.60 8.40
CA ALA A 423 41.82 -28.91 8.89
C ALA A 423 41.60 -30.01 7.84
N GLY A 424 40.50 -29.97 7.09
CA GLY A 424 40.20 -30.87 5.99
C GLY A 424 41.25 -30.81 4.89
N SER A 425 41.57 -29.60 4.39
CA SER A 425 42.64 -29.43 3.40
C SER A 425 44.00 -29.93 3.90
N ARG A 426 44.30 -29.76 5.20
CA ARG A 426 45.54 -30.27 5.79
C ARG A 426 45.56 -31.80 5.87
N ILE A 427 44.43 -32.43 6.15
CA ILE A 427 44.30 -33.90 6.15
C ILE A 427 44.54 -34.43 4.74
N GLU A 428 43.87 -33.87 3.72
CA GLU A 428 44.05 -34.26 2.32
C GLU A 428 45.51 -34.15 1.87
N GLU A 429 46.20 -33.06 2.25
CA GLU A 429 47.61 -32.88 1.95
C GLU A 429 48.49 -33.97 2.61
N LEU A 430 48.23 -34.29 3.87
CA LEU A 430 48.97 -35.32 4.60
C LEU A 430 48.70 -36.73 4.05
N GLU A 431 47.47 -37.02 3.63
CA GLU A 431 47.11 -38.27 2.97
C GLU A 431 47.87 -38.44 1.65
N LEU A 432 47.96 -37.37 0.85
CA LEU A 432 48.73 -37.37 -0.39
C LEU A 432 50.23 -37.61 -0.13
N GLN A 433 50.79 -36.95 0.89
CA GLN A 433 52.19 -37.17 1.30
C GLN A 433 52.43 -38.62 1.75
N LEU A 434 51.49 -39.20 2.51
CA LEU A 434 51.59 -40.58 2.98
C LEU A 434 51.49 -41.59 1.83
N GLN A 435 50.60 -41.34 0.86
CA GLN A 435 50.52 -42.15 -0.36
C GLN A 435 51.82 -42.09 -1.16
N LYS A 436 52.41 -40.89 -1.30
CA LYS A 436 53.72 -40.72 -1.95
C LYS A 436 54.82 -41.50 -1.24
N CYS A 437 54.94 -41.39 0.10
CA CYS A 437 55.91 -42.17 0.87
C CYS A 437 55.69 -43.68 0.73
N THR A 438 54.44 -44.13 0.62
CA THR A 438 54.12 -45.55 0.41
C THR A 438 54.63 -46.05 -0.93
N VAL A 439 54.44 -45.27 -2.00
CA VAL A 439 54.97 -45.59 -3.34
C VAL A 439 56.50 -45.63 -3.31
N GLU A 440 57.15 -44.61 -2.74
CA GLU A 440 58.62 -44.56 -2.61
C GLU A 440 59.17 -45.75 -1.81
N LYS A 441 58.49 -46.14 -0.72
CA LYS A 441 58.86 -47.33 0.07
C LYS A 441 58.80 -48.60 -0.77
N ASN A 442 57.73 -48.78 -1.55
CA ASN A 442 57.55 -49.95 -2.41
C ASN A 442 58.63 -50.00 -3.51
N ASP A 443 58.98 -48.87 -4.11
CA ASP A 443 60.06 -48.78 -5.11
C ASP A 443 61.42 -49.14 -4.51
N LEU A 444 61.72 -48.66 -3.29
CA LEU A 444 62.96 -49.01 -2.60
C LEU A 444 63.00 -50.49 -2.21
N GLN A 445 61.87 -51.05 -1.80
CA GLN A 445 61.75 -52.48 -1.51
C GLN A 445 62.02 -53.32 -2.77
N LEU A 446 61.45 -52.94 -3.91
CA LEU A 446 61.70 -53.61 -5.19
C LEU A 446 63.20 -53.59 -5.55
N LYS A 447 63.84 -52.43 -5.47
CA LYS A 447 65.29 -52.27 -5.73
C LYS A 447 66.14 -53.12 -4.78
N LEU A 448 65.73 -53.25 -3.52
CA LEU A 448 66.43 -54.10 -2.55
C LEU A 448 66.30 -55.59 -2.91
N GLU A 449 65.10 -56.04 -3.26
CA GLU A 449 64.86 -57.42 -3.71
C GLU A 449 65.68 -57.76 -4.97
N GLU A 450 65.75 -56.84 -5.94
CA GLU A 450 66.61 -56.96 -7.13
C GLU A 450 68.09 -57.09 -6.75
N ALA A 451 68.58 -56.24 -5.85
CA ALA A 451 69.98 -56.26 -5.41
C ALA A 451 70.35 -57.57 -4.70
N ILE A 452 69.44 -58.12 -3.88
CA ILE A 452 69.61 -59.42 -3.20
C ILE A 452 69.66 -60.56 -4.23
N GLN A 453 68.79 -60.53 -5.24
CA GLN A 453 68.81 -61.54 -6.30
C GLN A 453 70.09 -61.45 -7.16
N ASP A 454 70.56 -60.25 -7.45
CA ASP A 454 71.80 -60.02 -8.19
C ASP A 454 73.04 -60.48 -7.42
N SER A 455 73.09 -60.25 -6.09
CA SER A 455 74.20 -60.75 -5.26
C SER A 455 74.20 -62.27 -5.21
N GLY A 456 73.04 -62.91 -5.02
CA GLY A 456 72.93 -64.37 -5.05
C GLY A 456 73.37 -64.95 -6.41
N ARG A 457 73.03 -64.31 -7.53
CA ARG A 457 73.52 -64.70 -8.86
C ARG A 457 75.04 -64.54 -9.01
N LYS A 458 75.63 -63.50 -8.42
CA LYS A 458 77.08 -63.29 -8.41
C LYS A 458 77.81 -64.35 -7.58
N ASP A 459 77.28 -64.69 -6.41
CA ASP A 459 77.86 -65.72 -5.54
C ASP A 459 77.87 -67.07 -6.24
N ILE A 460 76.74 -67.47 -6.85
CA ILE A 460 76.65 -68.69 -7.67
C ILE A 460 77.69 -68.68 -8.80
N LYS A 461 77.85 -67.55 -9.49
CA LYS A 461 78.83 -67.42 -10.58
C LYS A 461 80.27 -67.58 -10.08
N GLU A 462 80.60 -67.05 -8.91
CA GLU A 462 81.94 -67.19 -8.33
C GLU A 462 82.18 -68.62 -7.84
N GLU A 463 81.19 -69.28 -7.24
CA GLU A 463 81.26 -70.70 -6.89
C GLU A 463 81.52 -71.58 -8.12
N PHE A 464 80.79 -71.36 -9.23
CA PHE A 464 81.04 -72.05 -10.50
C PHE A 464 82.47 -71.83 -11.01
N ARG A 465 83.02 -70.62 -10.83
CA ARG A 465 84.39 -70.30 -11.23
C ARG A 465 85.42 -71.07 -10.40
N VAL A 466 85.22 -71.15 -9.08
CA VAL A 466 86.06 -71.94 -8.19
C VAL A 466 85.97 -73.43 -8.53
N MET A 467 84.76 -73.96 -8.75
CA MET A 467 84.56 -75.36 -9.17
C MET A 467 85.25 -75.65 -10.51
N ALA A 468 85.14 -74.76 -11.50
CA ALA A 468 85.82 -74.92 -12.79
C ALA A 468 87.35 -74.91 -12.66
N SER A 469 87.89 -74.05 -11.79
CA SER A 469 89.33 -74.01 -11.48
C SER A 469 89.80 -75.29 -10.78
N ALA A 470 89.04 -75.78 -9.81
CA ALA A 470 89.32 -77.04 -9.12
C ALA A 470 89.31 -78.23 -10.08
N LEU A 471 88.28 -78.33 -10.93
CA LEU A 471 88.17 -79.35 -11.98
C LEU A 471 89.33 -79.28 -12.97
N SER A 472 89.72 -78.08 -13.41
CA SER A 472 90.87 -77.89 -14.29
C SER A 472 92.18 -78.38 -13.65
N LYS A 473 92.36 -78.10 -12.35
CA LYS A 473 93.51 -78.58 -11.59
C LYS A 473 93.51 -80.10 -11.45
N GLU A 474 92.37 -80.71 -11.10
CA GLU A 474 92.23 -82.17 -11.04
C GLU A 474 92.50 -82.83 -12.39
N LEU A 475 92.00 -82.25 -13.49
CA LEU A 475 92.25 -82.73 -14.84
C LEU A 475 93.75 -82.68 -15.19
N SER A 476 94.45 -81.60 -14.82
CA SER A 476 95.91 -81.50 -15.00
C SER A 476 96.68 -82.53 -14.15
N MET A 477 96.21 -82.84 -12.94
CA MET A 477 96.81 -83.86 -12.09
C MET A 477 96.59 -85.27 -12.66
N MET A 478 95.38 -85.56 -13.13
CA MET A 478 95.08 -86.83 -13.82
C MET A 478 95.89 -86.99 -15.09
N GLU A 479 96.06 -85.91 -15.87
CA GLU A 479 96.91 -85.93 -17.06
C GLU A 479 98.38 -86.16 -16.72
N ALA A 480 98.90 -85.52 -15.66
CA ALA A 480 100.25 -85.77 -15.16
C ALA A 480 100.43 -87.23 -14.67
N GLN A 481 99.43 -87.79 -13.97
CA GLN A 481 99.43 -89.20 -13.58
C GLN A 481 99.42 -90.10 -14.82
N LEU A 482 98.54 -89.86 -15.79
CA LEU A 482 98.48 -90.62 -17.04
C LEU A 482 99.82 -90.60 -17.78
N ASN A 483 100.48 -89.44 -17.85
CA ASN A 483 101.79 -89.31 -18.47
C ASN A 483 102.88 -90.08 -17.71
N ARG A 484 102.85 -90.08 -16.37
CA ARG A 484 103.74 -90.95 -15.56
C ARG A 484 103.49 -92.43 -15.86
N TRP A 485 102.23 -92.88 -15.85
CA TRP A 485 101.88 -94.27 -16.18
C TRP A 485 102.34 -94.65 -17.59
N LYS A 486 102.17 -93.75 -18.58
CA LYS A 486 102.70 -93.95 -19.94
C LYS A 486 104.22 -94.09 -19.92
N GLN A 487 104.94 -93.25 -19.18
CA GLN A 487 106.40 -93.32 -19.10
C GLN A 487 106.88 -94.61 -18.44
N THR A 488 106.31 -94.99 -17.30
CA THR A 488 106.60 -96.26 -16.64
C THR A 488 106.26 -97.46 -17.53
N ALA A 489 105.18 -97.39 -18.31
CA ALA A 489 104.86 -98.41 -19.30
C ALA A 489 105.91 -98.49 -20.41
N HIS A 490 106.40 -97.35 -20.93
CA HIS A 490 107.50 -97.34 -21.91
C HIS A 490 108.79 -97.91 -21.32
N GLU A 491 109.15 -97.55 -20.08
CA GLU A 491 110.29 -98.12 -19.37
C GLU A 491 110.16 -99.63 -19.18
N ALA A 492 108.97 -100.12 -18.81
CA ALA A 492 108.71 -101.55 -18.68
C ALA A 492 108.81 -102.30 -20.02
N VAL A 493 108.40 -101.68 -21.14
CA VAL A 493 108.61 -102.22 -22.49
C VAL A 493 110.09 -102.24 -22.84
N SER A 494 110.82 -101.14 -22.60
CA SER A 494 112.27 -101.06 -22.85
C SER A 494 113.06 -102.12 -22.06
N LEU A 495 112.75 -102.28 -20.76
CA LEU A 495 113.36 -103.32 -19.91
C LEU A 495 112.99 -104.74 -20.36
N ARG A 496 111.77 -104.93 -20.87
CA ARG A 496 111.37 -106.20 -21.47
C ARG A 496 112.19 -106.48 -22.72
N ASP A 497 112.35 -105.49 -23.60
CA ASP A 497 113.15 -105.62 -24.83
C ASP A 497 114.64 -105.89 -24.49
N GLU A 498 115.21 -105.22 -23.49
CA GLU A 498 116.55 -105.51 -22.97
C GLU A 498 116.65 -106.93 -22.39
N SER A 499 115.66 -107.37 -21.60
CA SER A 499 115.62 -108.74 -21.07
C SER A 499 115.53 -109.77 -22.19
N GLN A 500 114.75 -109.49 -23.24
CA GLN A 500 114.61 -110.34 -24.42
C GLN A 500 115.91 -110.40 -25.22
N SER A 501 116.60 -109.25 -25.37
CA SER A 501 117.93 -109.13 -25.96
C SER A 501 119.00 -109.92 -25.17
N LEU A 502 119.01 -109.80 -23.84
CA LEU A 502 119.88 -110.59 -22.96
C LEU A 502 119.55 -112.09 -23.03
N LYS A 503 118.27 -112.45 -23.17
CA LYS A 503 117.84 -113.84 -23.34
C LYS A 503 118.30 -114.39 -24.70
N THR A 504 118.25 -113.59 -25.77
CA THR A 504 118.82 -113.97 -27.07
C THR A 504 120.34 -114.12 -27.01
N LEU A 505 121.04 -113.22 -26.31
CA LEU A 505 122.49 -113.30 -26.07
C LEU A 505 122.87 -114.54 -25.24
N LEU A 506 122.05 -114.89 -24.24
CA LEU A 506 122.19 -116.11 -23.45
C LEU A 506 121.97 -117.35 -24.32
N SER A 507 120.96 -117.35 -25.19
CA SER A 507 120.74 -118.45 -26.13
C SER A 507 121.87 -118.60 -27.15
N GLU A 508 122.47 -117.50 -27.63
CA GLU A 508 123.69 -117.55 -28.47
C GLU A 508 124.89 -118.12 -27.69
N LYS A 509 125.07 -117.76 -26.41
CA LYS A 509 126.12 -118.33 -25.56
C LYS A 509 125.90 -119.80 -25.22
N VAL A 510 124.65 -120.24 -25.03
CA VAL A 510 124.30 -121.65 -24.81
C VAL A 510 124.54 -122.46 -26.09
N PHE A 511 124.39 -121.86 -27.28
CA PHE A 511 124.71 -122.51 -28.56
C PHE A 511 126.22 -122.73 -28.77
N LEU A 512 127.09 -121.99 -28.06
CA LEU A 512 128.56 -122.14 -28.12
C LEU A 512 129.13 -123.19 -27.14
N LEU A 513 128.30 -123.87 -26.35
CA LEU A 513 128.73 -124.80 -25.29
C LEU A 513 128.13 -126.22 -25.38
N LEU A 514 127.79 -126.71 -26.58
CA LEU A 514 127.55 -128.14 -26.82
C LEU A 514 128.26 -128.63 -28.10
N PRO A 515 129.26 -129.53 -27.99
CA PRO A 515 129.99 -130.11 -29.12
C PRO A 515 129.19 -131.24 -29.81
N PRO A 516 129.56 -131.59 -31.07
CA PRO A 516 128.75 -132.43 -31.96
C PRO A 516 128.76 -133.92 -31.57
N CYS A 517 127.61 -134.56 -31.80
CA CYS A 517 127.50 -135.99 -32.13
C CYS A 517 126.82 -136.10 -33.49
#